data_AF-A0A7C5Y967-F1
#
_entry.id   AF-A0A7C5Y967-F1
#
_cell.length_a   1.000
_cell.length_b   1.000
_cell.length_c   1.000
_cell.angle_alpha   90.00
_cell.angle_beta   90.00
_cell.angle_gamma   90.00
#
_symmetry.space_group_name_H-M   'P 1'
#
loop_
_entity.id
_entity.type
_entity.pdbx_description
1 polymer ?
#
loop_
_entity_poly.entity_id
_entity_poly.type
_entity_poly.pdbx_seq_one_letter_code
_entity_poly.pdbx_strand_id
1 'polypeptide(L)'
;MACFLLPLTVAVLLSLAFVLSDEFRERIHLLNLLMWGCAIGLVADHVITGELVFHPPFLTGWNPAAGITSLVEEIVFTGGIITLSLTAFWSILTVAPKLTKAFVFQKIRPTQRDN
;
A
#
# COMPACT_ATOMS: atom_id res chain seq x y z
N MET A 1 12.13 3.35 13.33
CA MET A 1 10.98 2.59 12.79
C MET A 1 10.01 3.51 12.06
N ALA A 2 10.46 4.42 11.20
CA ALA A 2 9.55 5.33 10.50
C ALA A 2 8.93 4.68 9.24
N CYS A 3 8.70 3.35 9.28
CA CYS A 3 8.29 2.54 8.14
C CYS A 3 6.87 2.89 7.63
N PHE A 4 6.07 3.61 8.41
CA PHE A 4 4.78 4.18 7.97
C PHE A 4 4.93 5.33 6.96
N LEU A 5 6.09 6.00 6.89
CA LEU A 5 6.30 7.14 5.98
C LEU A 5 6.23 6.72 4.51
N LEU A 6 6.73 5.53 4.17
CA LEU A 6 6.72 5.05 2.79
C LEU A 6 5.30 4.79 2.25
N PRO A 7 4.44 3.98 2.90
CA PRO A 7 3.06 3.83 2.45
C PRO A 7 2.26 5.14 2.52
N LEU A 8 2.54 6.01 3.50
CA LEU A 8 1.91 7.34 3.58
C LEU A 8 2.27 8.22 2.37
N THR A 9 3.56 8.32 2.04
CA THR A 9 4.02 9.12 0.88
C THR A 9 3.44 8.58 -0.43
N VAL A 10 3.40 7.27 -0.60
CA VAL A 10 2.75 6.64 -1.77
C VAL A 10 1.24 6.94 -1.79
N ALA A 11 0.54 6.86 -0.66
CA ALA A 11 -0.88 7.19 -0.58
C ALA A 11 -1.16 8.67 -0.96
N VAL A 12 -0.32 9.58 -0.48
CA VAL A 12 -0.42 11.02 -0.82
C VAL A 12 -0.17 11.24 -2.31
N LEU A 13 0.86 10.61 -2.88
CA LEU A 13 1.17 10.71 -4.31
C LEU A 13 0.03 10.15 -5.17
N LEU A 14 -0.54 9.00 -4.81
CA LEU A 14 -1.70 8.43 -5.48
C LEU A 14 -2.93 9.35 -5.39
N SER A 15 -3.16 9.95 -4.23
CA SER A 15 -4.26 10.89 -4.01
C SER A 15 -4.10 12.16 -4.83
N LEU A 16 -2.88 12.69 -4.96
CA LEU A 16 -2.57 13.83 -5.83
C LEU A 16 -2.72 13.47 -7.32
N ALA A 17 -2.28 12.29 -7.73
CA ALA A 17 -2.40 11.83 -9.12
C ALA A 17 -3.88 11.74 -9.56
N PHE A 18 -4.80 11.40 -8.65
CA PHE A 18 -6.24 11.38 -8.95
C PHE A 18 -6.84 12.75 -9.20
N VAL A 19 -6.26 13.82 -8.64
CA VAL A 19 -6.72 15.19 -8.92
C VAL A 19 -6.38 15.59 -10.36
N LEU A 20 -5.40 14.93 -10.99
CA LEU A 20 -4.94 15.24 -12.34
C LEU A 20 -5.56 14.33 -13.43
N SER A 21 -6.12 13.17 -13.08
CA SER A 21 -6.67 12.22 -14.06
C SER A 21 -7.79 11.35 -13.46
N ASP A 22 -9.02 11.54 -13.94
CA ASP A 22 -10.19 10.75 -13.53
C ASP A 22 -10.15 9.29 -14.01
N GLU A 23 -9.51 9.02 -15.16
CA GLU A 23 -9.37 7.66 -15.72
C GLU A 23 -8.55 6.73 -14.82
N PHE A 24 -7.58 7.30 -14.10
CA PHE A 24 -6.74 6.56 -13.15
C PHE A 24 -7.46 6.25 -11.84
N ARG A 25 -8.45 7.08 -11.49
CA ARG A 25 -9.19 7.02 -10.24
C ARG A 25 -9.96 5.70 -10.12
N GLU A 26 -10.69 5.28 -11.15
CA GLU A 26 -11.49 4.05 -11.09
C GLU A 26 -10.66 2.79 -10.92
N ARG A 27 -9.43 2.76 -11.47
CA ARG A 27 -8.57 1.58 -11.43
C ARG A 27 -7.81 1.46 -10.11
N ILE A 28 -7.38 2.58 -9.52
CA ILE A 28 -6.42 2.60 -8.42
C ILE A 28 -7.06 3.09 -7.10
N HIS A 29 -8.32 3.52 -7.08
CA HIS A 29 -9.00 3.95 -5.86
C HIS A 29 -8.90 2.92 -4.72
N LEU A 30 -9.04 1.62 -5.03
CA LEU A 30 -8.91 0.55 -4.04
C LEU A 30 -7.48 0.46 -3.47
N LEU A 31 -6.45 0.63 -4.31
CA LEU A 31 -5.06 0.67 -3.85
C LEU A 31 -4.84 1.86 -2.91
N ASN A 32 -5.37 3.03 -3.26
CA ASN A 32 -5.26 4.22 -2.43
C ASN A 32 -5.92 4.02 -1.06
N LEU A 33 -7.12 3.43 -1.03
CA LEU A 33 -7.81 3.11 0.22
C LEU A 33 -6.99 2.15 1.10
N LEU A 34 -6.40 1.10 0.51
CA LEU A 34 -5.53 0.16 1.22
C LEU A 34 -4.28 0.85 1.77
N MET A 35 -3.64 1.71 0.97
CA MET A 35 -2.45 2.45 1.40
C MET A 35 -2.77 3.42 2.54
N TRP A 36 -3.87 4.16 2.47
CA TRP A 36 -4.34 5.01 3.56
C TRP A 36 -4.69 4.23 4.83
N GLY A 37 -5.41 3.11 4.70
CA GLY A 37 -5.76 2.25 5.83
C GLY A 37 -4.52 1.68 6.53
N CYS A 38 -3.54 1.21 5.77
CA CYS A 38 -2.29 0.71 6.31
C CYS A 38 -1.44 1.82 6.94
N ALA A 39 -1.32 2.98 6.30
CA ALA A 39 -0.58 4.11 6.86
C ALA A 39 -1.16 4.54 8.21
N ILE A 40 -2.48 4.68 8.33
CA ILE A 40 -3.15 5.03 9.59
C ILE A 40 -2.95 3.94 10.65
N GLY A 41 -3.09 2.67 10.27
CA GLY A 41 -2.87 1.54 11.18
C GLY A 41 -1.44 1.50 11.73
N LEU A 42 -0.44 1.71 10.87
CA LEU A 42 0.96 1.75 11.28
C LEU A 42 1.24 2.97 12.16
N VAL A 43 0.68 4.14 11.85
CA VAL A 43 0.81 5.32 12.72
C VAL A 43 0.27 5.00 14.12
N ALA A 44 -0.91 4.37 14.21
CA ALA A 44 -1.47 3.98 15.51
C ALA A 44 -0.57 3.00 16.27
N ASP A 45 -0.01 1.99 15.58
CA ASP A 45 0.93 1.03 16.15
C ASP A 45 2.19 1.70 16.73
N HIS A 46 2.75 2.68 16.01
CA HIS A 46 3.93 3.42 16.45
C HIS A 46 3.61 4.38 17.62
N VAL A 47 2.39 4.92 17.67
CA VAL A 47 1.92 5.71 18.82
C VAL A 47 1.76 4.83 20.04
N ILE A 48 1.16 3.64 19.90
CA ILE A 48 0.95 2.70 21.00
C ILE A 48 2.27 2.17 21.55
N THR A 49 3.22 1.88 20.66
CA THR A 49 4.57 1.40 21.03
C THR A 49 5.44 2.51 21.64
N GLY A 50 5.00 3.77 21.55
CA GLY A 50 5.69 4.92 22.14
C GLY A 50 6.90 5.39 21.31
N GLU A 51 6.98 4.97 20.05
CA GLU A 51 8.01 5.38 19.09
C GLU A 51 7.64 6.62 18.30
N LEU A 52 6.34 6.92 18.23
CA LEU A 52 5.79 8.14 17.67
C LEU A 52 5.10 8.92 18.79
N VAL A 53 5.66 10.08 19.13
CA VAL A 53 5.10 11.00 20.15
C VAL A 53 4.75 12.34 19.53
N PHE A 54 3.73 13.00 20.07
CA PHE A 54 3.26 14.30 19.57
C PHE A 54 4.12 15.49 20.01
N HIS A 55 5.10 15.28 20.89
CA HIS A 55 6.06 16.30 21.30
C HIS A 55 7.41 16.06 20.63
N PRO A 56 8.18 17.12 20.30
CA PRO A 56 9.53 16.94 19.81
C PRO A 56 10.41 16.25 20.87
N PRO A 57 11.31 15.32 20.48
CA PRO A 57 11.52 14.76 19.14
C PRO A 57 10.47 13.67 18.78
N PHE A 58 9.73 13.85 17.67
CA PHE A 58 8.58 13.00 17.30
C PHE A 58 8.89 11.50 17.12
N LEU A 59 10.12 11.15 16.72
CA LEU A 59 10.59 9.78 16.51
C LEU A 59 11.53 9.37 17.65
N THR A 60 10.96 8.95 18.77
CA THR A 60 11.67 8.57 20.01
C THR A 60 12.44 7.26 19.88
N GLY A 61 12.13 6.43 18.87
CA GLY A 61 12.83 5.18 18.58
C GLY A 61 14.18 5.34 17.85
N TRP A 62 14.63 6.57 17.58
CA TRP A 62 15.90 6.82 16.91
C TRP A 62 17.07 6.78 17.90
N ASN A 63 18.08 5.94 17.63
CA ASN A 63 19.31 5.89 18.41
C ASN A 63 20.30 6.99 17.98
N PRO A 64 20.64 7.97 18.84
CA PRO A 64 21.58 9.03 18.52
C PRO A 64 22.98 8.52 18.14
N ALA A 65 23.35 7.32 18.60
CA ALA A 65 24.64 6.70 18.31
C ALA A 65 24.74 6.08 16.90
N ALA A 66 23.62 5.75 16.27
CA ALA A 66 23.57 5.11 14.94
C ALA A 66 23.44 6.13 13.79
N GLY A 67 23.21 7.41 14.09
CA GLY A 67 23.04 8.47 13.09
C GLY A 67 21.76 8.34 12.27
N ILE A 68 21.55 9.24 11.31
CA ILE A 68 20.33 9.30 10.48
C ILE A 68 20.26 8.13 9.47
N THR A 69 21.40 7.51 9.15
CA THR A 69 21.50 6.44 8.16
C THR A 69 20.67 5.21 8.53
N SER A 70 20.70 4.77 9.79
CA SER A 70 19.91 3.61 10.22
C SER A 70 18.40 3.85 10.09
N LEU A 71 17.96 5.10 10.30
CA LEU A 71 16.56 5.49 10.13
C LEU A 71 16.11 5.37 8.68
N VAL A 72 16.94 5.82 7.74
CA VAL A 72 16.65 5.74 6.29
C VAL A 72 16.62 4.30 5.82
N GLU A 73 17.56 3.47 6.28
CA GLU A 73 17.62 2.07 5.93
C GLU A 73 16.35 1.32 6.35
N GLU A 74 15.86 1.56 7.57
CA GLU A 74 14.58 1.00 8.04
C GLU A 74 13.38 1.49 7.22
N ILE A 75 13.33 2.78 6.88
CA ILE A 75 12.24 3.31 6.05
C ILE A 75 12.22 2.59 4.70
N VAL A 76 13.38 2.48 4.05
CA VAL A 76 13.50 1.90 2.69
C VAL A 76 13.23 0.40 2.69
N PHE A 77 13.88 -0.36 3.56
CA PHE A 77 13.73 -1.82 3.56
C PHE A 77 12.40 -2.26 4.17
N THR A 78 12.10 -1.86 5.39
CA THR A 78 10.88 -2.29 6.08
C THR A 78 9.64 -1.64 5.48
N GLY A 79 9.66 -0.31 5.27
CA GLY A 79 8.57 0.39 4.60
C GLY A 79 8.39 -0.05 3.15
N GLY A 80 9.48 -0.39 2.46
CA GLY A 80 9.45 -0.93 1.10
C GLY A 80 8.76 -2.29 1.03
N ILE A 81 9.12 -3.22 1.93
CA ILE A 81 8.49 -4.55 2.00
C ILE A 81 6.98 -4.43 2.28
N ILE A 82 6.58 -3.56 3.20
CA ILE A 82 5.16 -3.33 3.52
C ILE A 82 4.42 -2.80 2.28
N THR A 83 4.96 -1.78 1.63
CA THR A 83 4.35 -1.16 0.45
C THR A 83 4.22 -2.15 -0.71
N LEU A 84 5.26 -2.95 -0.95
CA LEU A 84 5.24 -4.03 -1.94
C LEU A 84 4.18 -5.08 -1.61
N SER A 85 4.10 -5.50 -0.35
CA SER A 85 3.13 -6.50 0.09
C SER A 85 1.69 -6.02 -0.10
N LEU A 86 1.40 -4.75 0.22
CA LEU A 86 0.10 -4.15 -0.03
C LEU A 86 -0.23 -4.06 -1.53
N THR A 87 0.75 -3.67 -2.34
CA THR A 87 0.57 -3.56 -3.80
C THR A 87 0.30 -4.95 -4.41
N ALA A 88 1.01 -5.97 -3.94
CA ALA A 88 0.78 -7.36 -4.34
C ALA A 88 -0.62 -7.83 -3.93
N PHE A 89 -1.04 -7.53 -2.70
CA PHE A 89 -2.37 -7.87 -2.22
C PHE A 89 -3.49 -7.20 -3.03
N TRP A 90 -3.33 -5.90 -3.34
CA TRP A 90 -4.23 -5.18 -4.24
C TRP A 90 -4.28 -5.80 -5.64
N SER A 91 -3.12 -6.17 -6.20
CA SER A 91 -3.02 -6.82 -7.50
C SER A 91 -3.84 -8.12 -7.51
N ILE A 92 -3.70 -8.95 -6.47
CA ILE A 92 -4.50 -10.17 -6.31
C ILE A 92 -6.00 -9.85 -6.28
N LEU A 93 -6.43 -8.89 -5.47
CA LEU A 93 -7.85 -8.52 -5.34
C LEU A 93 -8.48 -8.00 -6.64
N THR A 94 -7.71 -7.31 -7.48
CA THR A 94 -8.21 -6.75 -8.74
C THR A 94 -8.13 -7.73 -9.92
N VAL A 95 -7.17 -8.66 -9.89
CA VAL A 95 -6.94 -9.65 -10.96
C VAL A 95 -7.76 -10.91 -10.75
N ALA A 96 -7.89 -11.41 -9.51
CA ALA A 96 -8.65 -12.61 -9.18
C ALA A 96 -10.09 -12.63 -9.75
N PRO A 97 -10.94 -11.59 -9.55
CA PRO A 97 -12.30 -11.62 -10.08
C PRO A 97 -12.36 -11.61 -11.61
N LYS A 98 -11.35 -11.05 -12.30
CA LYS A 98 -11.28 -11.07 -13.77
C LYS A 98 -10.95 -12.48 -14.28
N LEU A 99 -10.04 -13.18 -13.60
CA LEU A 99 -9.73 -14.59 -13.89
C LEU A 99 -10.93 -15.49 -13.64
N THR A 100 -11.65 -15.32 -12.53
CA THR A 100 -12.84 -16.13 -12.23
C THR A 100 -13.92 -15.94 -13.29
N LYS A 101 -14.19 -14.69 -13.70
CA LYS A 101 -15.17 -14.40 -14.77
C LYS A 101 -14.73 -14.97 -16.11
N ALA A 102 -13.46 -14.84 -16.49
CA ALA A 102 -12.94 -15.40 -17.74
C ALA A 102 -13.05 -16.93 -17.76
N PHE A 103 -12.71 -17.58 -16.65
CA PHE A 103 -12.81 -19.04 -16.51
C PHE A 103 -14.26 -19.52 -16.52
N VAL A 104 -15.18 -18.79 -15.87
CA VAL A 104 -16.62 -19.10 -15.88
C VAL A 104 -17.22 -18.89 -17.27
N PHE A 105 -16.89 -17.81 -17.97
CA PHE A 105 -17.36 -17.57 -19.34
C PHE A 105 -16.82 -18.60 -20.33
N GLN A 106 -15.59 -19.08 -20.16
CA GLN A 106 -15.05 -20.19 -20.95
C GLN A 106 -15.82 -21.49 -20.69
N LYS A 107 -16.20 -21.76 -19.43
CA LYS A 107 -16.98 -22.95 -19.07
C LYS A 107 -18.42 -22.93 -19.62
N ILE A 108 -18.97 -21.75 -19.91
CA ILE A 108 -20.35 -21.60 -20.42
C ILE A 108 -20.43 -21.57 -21.94
N ARG A 109 -19.33 -21.45 -22.70
CA ARG A 109 -19.38 -21.58 -24.17
C ARG A 109 -19.71 -23.03 -24.54
N PRO A 110 -20.94 -23.37 -25.01
CA PRO A 110 -21.14 -24.66 -25.64
C PRO A 110 -20.33 -24.68 -26.93
N THR A 111 -19.66 -25.79 -27.16
CA THR A 111 -18.98 -26.16 -28.40
C THR A 111 -19.94 -25.95 -29.58
N GLN A 112 -19.90 -24.78 -30.22
CA GLN A 112 -20.45 -24.58 -31.55
C GLN A 112 -19.49 -25.31 -32.50
N ARG A 113 -19.70 -26.64 -32.60
CA ARG A 113 -19.15 -27.44 -33.69
C ARG A 113 -20.12 -27.29 -34.84
N ASP A 114 -19.72 -26.41 -35.73
CA ASP A 114 -20.10 -26.31 -37.13
C ASP A 114 -20.35 -27.68 -37.77
N ASN A 115 -21.56 -27.84 -38.32
CA ASN A 115 -21.95 -28.87 -39.28
C ASN A 115 -21.64 -28.39 -40.70
#